data_AF-A0A418VWP5-F1
#
_entry.id   AF-A0A418VWP5-F1
#
_cell.length_a   1.000
_cell.length_b   1.000
_cell.length_c   1.000
_cell.angle_alpha   90.00
_cell.angle_beta   90.00
_cell.angle_gamma   90.00
#
_symmetry.space_group_name_H-M   'P 1'
#
loop_
_entity.id
_entity.type
_entity.pdbx_description
1 polymer ?
#
loop_
_entity_poly.entity_id
_entity_poly.type
_entity_poly.pdbx_seq_one_letter_code
_entity_poly.pdbx_strand_id
1 'polypeptide(L)'
;MSQKISTDLFIDITSEVCPLTFVKTKLMVERMAVGQTLEVRLNAGEPLENVPRSLAELGHSILSLDLEPTEGDGSVHRLRVRKN
;
A
#
# COMPACT_ATOMS: atom_id res chain seq x y z
N MET A 1 -3.66 -6.10 22.60
CA MET A 1 -2.46 -6.68 21.96
C MET A 1 -2.45 -6.25 20.50
N SER A 2 -2.00 -5.03 20.20
CA SER A 2 -1.94 -4.54 18.83
C SER A 2 -0.63 -5.01 18.23
N GLN A 3 -0.66 -6.11 17.47
CA GLN A 3 0.51 -6.55 16.71
C GLN A 3 0.86 -5.44 15.72
N LYS A 4 1.91 -4.67 16.01
CA LYS A 4 2.56 -3.82 15.02
C LYS A 4 3.08 -4.76 13.94
N ILE A 5 2.39 -4.83 12.81
CA ILE A 5 2.94 -5.47 11.62
C ILE A 5 4.15 -4.62 11.25
N SER A 6 5.35 -5.13 11.51
CA SER A 6 6.60 -4.46 11.16
C SER A 6 6.72 -4.43 9.64
N THR A 7 6.34 -3.31 9.04
CA THR A 7 6.63 -3.03 7.63
C THR A 7 8.02 -2.43 7.52
N ASP A 8 8.84 -2.99 6.63
CA ASP A 8 10.22 -2.56 6.39
C ASP A 8 10.25 -1.17 5.75
N LEU A 9 9.29 -0.91 4.87
CA LEU A 9 9.16 0.33 4.12
C LEU A 9 7.76 0.89 4.23
N PHE A 10 7.65 2.20 4.05
CA PHE A 10 6.40 2.93 4.05
C PHE A 10 6.39 3.93 2.90
N ILE A 11 5.26 4.04 2.19
CA ILE A 11 5.02 5.07 1.19
C ILE A 11 3.62 5.67 1.37
N ASP A 12 3.55 7.00 1.30
CA ASP A 12 2.29 7.73 1.28
C ASP A 12 2.00 8.21 -0.14
N ILE A 13 0.88 7.75 -0.69
CA ILE A 13 0.35 8.15 -1.99
C ILE A 13 -1.00 8.87 -1.85
N THR A 14 -1.35 9.35 -0.65
CA THR A 14 -2.62 10.07 -0.42
C THR A 14 -2.65 11.44 -1.10
N SER A 15 -1.47 12.04 -1.33
CA SER A 15 -1.35 13.31 -2.06
C SER A 15 -1.13 13.12 -3.57
N GLU A 16 -1.08 11.88 -4.05
CA GLU A 16 -0.74 11.57 -5.43
C GLU A 16 -2.00 11.36 -6.28
N VAL A 17 -1.95 11.89 -7.50
CA VAL A 17 -3.01 11.70 -8.51
C VAL A 17 -2.63 10.57 -9.46
N CYS A 18 -3.62 9.83 -9.96
CA CYS A 18 -3.39 8.79 -10.97
C CYS A 18 -2.73 9.38 -12.23
N PRO A 19 -1.79 8.65 -12.87
CA PRO A 19 -1.37 7.27 -12.58
C PRO A 19 -0.16 7.16 -11.63
N LEU A 20 0.31 8.26 -11.03
CA LEU A 20 1.55 8.28 -10.25
C LEU A 20 1.49 7.41 -8.99
N THR A 21 0.30 7.28 -8.39
CA THR A 21 -0.02 6.38 -7.27
C THR A 21 0.47 4.95 -7.51
N PHE A 22 0.15 4.38 -8.68
CA PHE A 22 0.57 3.04 -9.05
C PHE A 22 2.06 2.99 -9.39
N VAL A 23 2.56 3.95 -10.19
CA VAL A 23 3.96 3.99 -10.62
C VAL A 23 4.90 4.04 -9.42
N LYS A 24 4.64 4.91 -8.43
CA LYS A 24 5.46 5.00 -7.23
C LYS A 24 5.42 3.72 -6.40
N THR A 25 4.22 3.15 -6.19
CA THR A 25 4.08 1.92 -5.42
C THR A 25 4.84 0.77 -6.09
N LYS A 26 4.70 0.62 -7.41
CA LYS A 26 5.42 -0.37 -8.19
C LYS A 26 6.94 -0.18 -8.08
N LEU A 27 7.44 1.03 -8.34
CA LEU A 27 8.88 1.32 -8.25
C LEU A 27 9.44 1.03 -6.86
N MET A 28 8.65 1.29 -5.81
CA MET A 28 9.03 0.99 -4.43
C MET A 28 9.18 -0.52 -4.23
N VAL A 29 8.17 -1.30 -4.65
CA VAL A 29 8.23 -2.78 -4.56
C VAL A 29 9.32 -3.37 -5.43
N GLU A 30 9.60 -2.80 -6.60
CA GLU A 30 10.72 -3.25 -7.44
C GLU A 30 12.08 -3.05 -6.74
N ARG A 31 12.25 -1.97 -5.96
CA ARG A 31 13.47 -1.69 -5.18
C ARG A 31 13.61 -2.51 -3.90
N MET A 32 12.53 -3.13 -3.42
CA MET A 32 12.54 -3.96 -2.22
C MET A 32 13.32 -5.25 -2.41
N ALA A 33 13.90 -5.77 -1.32
CA ALA A 33 14.40 -7.15 -1.30
C ALA A 33 13.24 -8.16 -1.19
N VAL A 34 13.43 -9.36 -1.74
CA VAL A 34 12.50 -10.47 -1.57
C VAL A 34 12.30 -10.76 -0.09
N GLY A 35 11.05 -10.88 0.36
CA GLY A 35 10.67 -11.05 1.76
C GLY A 35 10.40 -9.76 2.52
N GLN A 36 10.78 -8.59 2.00
CA GLN A 36 10.45 -7.31 2.62
C GLN A 36 8.96 -6.96 2.50
N THR A 37 8.51 -6.13 3.44
CA THR A 37 7.14 -5.68 3.58
C THR A 37 7.04 -4.17 3.38
N LEU A 38 6.04 -3.73 2.62
CA LEU A 38 5.76 -2.32 2.33
C LEU A 38 4.36 -1.97 2.84
N GLU A 39 4.28 -0.89 3.60
CA GLU A 39 3.03 -0.22 3.94
C GLU A 39 2.78 0.92 2.95
N VAL A 40 1.60 0.94 2.35
CA VAL A 40 1.15 1.93 1.36
C VAL A 40 -0.07 2.63 1.94
N ARG A 41 0.04 3.95 2.16
CA ARG A 41 -1.05 4.79 2.64
C ARG A 41 -1.71 5.48 1.45
N LEU A 42 -3.01 5.26 1.25
CA LEU A 42 -3.74 5.65 0.04
C LEU A 42 -5.19 6.02 0.35
N ASN A 43 -5.81 6.86 -0.47
CA ASN A 43 -7.20 7.26 -0.26
C ASN A 43 -8.18 6.18 -0.74
N ALA A 44 -9.40 6.20 -0.20
CA ALA A 44 -10.51 5.42 -0.73
C ALA A 44 -10.77 5.74 -2.22
N GLY A 45 -11.34 4.77 -2.94
CA GLY A 45 -11.68 4.88 -4.36
C GLY A 45 -10.74 4.05 -5.24
N GLU A 46 -10.45 4.55 -6.45
CA GLU A 46 -9.65 3.82 -7.45
C GLU A 46 -8.30 3.27 -6.96
N PRO A 47 -7.45 4.00 -6.23
CA PRO A 47 -6.15 3.45 -5.80
C PRO A 47 -6.31 2.31 -4.78
N LEU A 48 -7.42 2.25 -4.04
CA LEU A 48 -7.69 1.19 -3.07
C LEU A 48 -7.96 -0.15 -3.75
N GLU A 49 -8.53 -0.13 -4.94
CA GLU A 49 -8.83 -1.34 -5.71
C GLU A 49 -7.68 -1.68 -6.68
N ASN A 50 -7.19 -0.67 -7.40
CA ASN A 50 -6.20 -0.87 -8.46
C ASN A 50 -4.81 -1.23 -7.92
N VAL A 51 -4.34 -0.59 -6.84
CA VAL A 51 -2.99 -0.84 -6.29
C VAL A 51 -2.84 -2.28 -5.78
N PRO A 52 -3.68 -2.79 -4.86
CA PRO A 52 -3.53 -4.17 -4.39
C PRO A 52 -3.73 -5.19 -5.51
N ARG A 53 -4.67 -4.93 -6.44
CA ARG A 53 -4.88 -5.78 -7.61
C ARG A 53 -3.62 -5.88 -8.46
N SER A 54 -3.05 -4.76 -8.87
CA SER A 54 -1.85 -4.77 -9.70
C SER A 54 -0.65 -5.38 -8.98
N LEU A 55 -0.50 -5.17 -7.67
CA LEU A 55 0.54 -5.84 -6.88
C LEU A 55 0.35 -7.36 -6.82
N ALA A 56 -0.89 -7.84 -6.68
CA ALA A 56 -1.20 -9.26 -6.74
C ALA A 56 -0.93 -9.84 -8.14
N GLU A 57 -1.28 -9.12 -9.21
CA GLU A 57 -0.97 -9.51 -10.61
C GLU A 57 0.54 -9.57 -10.90
N LEU A 58 1.34 -8.74 -10.21
CA LEU A 58 2.81 -8.79 -10.26
C LEU A 58 3.40 -9.95 -9.44
N GLY A 59 2.58 -10.71 -8.72
CA GLY A 59 3.00 -11.86 -7.91
C GLY A 59 3.41 -11.51 -6.47
N HIS A 60 3.07 -10.32 -5.98
CA HIS A 60 3.32 -9.93 -4.60
C HIS A 60 2.18 -10.39 -3.67
N SER A 61 2.51 -10.61 -2.40
CA SER A 61 1.54 -11.08 -1.40
C SER A 61 0.90 -9.91 -0.66
N ILE A 62 -0.41 -9.70 -0.83
CA ILE A 62 -1.14 -8.73 -0.02
C ILE A 62 -1.31 -9.28 1.40
N LEU A 63 -0.78 -8.58 2.40
CA LEU A 63 -0.81 -9.00 3.79
C LEU A 63 -2.07 -8.53 4.50
N SER A 64 -2.42 -7.25 4.36
CA SER A 64 -3.55 -6.64 5.07
C SER A 64 -3.98 -5.35 4.38
N LEU A 65 -5.24 -4.97 4.54
CA LEU A 65 -5.79 -3.70 4.10
C LEU A 65 -6.69 -3.18 5.22
N ASP A 66 -6.20 -2.18 5.92
CA ASP A 66 -6.84 -1.61 7.11
C ASP A 66 -7.32 -0.19 6.82
N LEU A 67 -8.49 0.17 7.32
CA LEU A 67 -8.94 1.57 7.34
C LEU A 67 -8.16 2.34 8.40
N GLU A 68 -7.63 3.50 8.00
CA GLU A 68 -7.06 4.45 8.94
C GLU A 68 -8.19 5.34 9.48
N PRO A 69 -8.50 5.29 10.78
CA PRO A 69 -9.45 6.20 11.37
C PRO A 69 -8.83 7.61 11.37
N THR A 70 -9.21 8.42 10.38
CA THR A 70 -8.88 9.85 10.34
C THR A 70 -10.08 10.62 10.89
N GLU A 71 -9.85 11.65 11.70
CA GLU A 71 -10.92 12.50 12.25
C GLU A 71 -11.53 13.47 11.21
N GLY A 72 -11.35 13.21 9.91
CA GLY A 72 -11.91 13.99 8.81
C GLY A 72 -12.58 13.10 7.74
N ASP A 73 -13.30 13.74 6.81
CA ASP A 73 -14.05 13.12 5.71
C ASP A 73 -13.19 12.25 4.76
N GLY A 74 -11.87 12.34 4.88
CA GLY A 74 -10.91 11.53 4.13
C GLY A 74 -10.81 10.10 4.67
N SER A 75 -11.38 9.14 3.94
CA SER A 75 -11.23 7.71 4.23
C SER A 75 -9.87 7.21 3.73
N VAL A 76 -8.82 7.37 4.53
CA VAL A 76 -7.47 6.85 4.22
C VAL A 76 -7.39 5.37 4.59
N HIS A 77 -6.66 4.61 3.79
CA HIS A 77 -6.45 3.18 3.95
C HIS A 77 -4.95 2.86 3.97
N ARG A 78 -4.59 1.84 4.74
CA ARG A 78 -3.25 1.28 4.84
C ARG A 78 -3.24 -0.11 4.23
N LEU A 79 -2.61 -0.22 3.07
CA LEU A 79 -2.34 -1.49 2.41
C LEU A 79 -0.96 -1.99 2.82
N ARG A 80 -0.85 -3.25 3.23
CA ARG A 80 0.42 -3.92 3.50
C ARG A 80 0.64 -5.00 2.46
N VAL A 81 1.81 -5.00 1.84
CA VAL A 81 2.21 -5.98 0.83
C VAL A 81 3.58 -6.54 1.18
N ARG A 82 3.83 -7.79 0.85
CA ARG A 82 5.14 -8.44 0.92
C ARG A 82 5.61 -8.80 -0.47
N LYS A 83 6.87 -8.46 -0.77
CA LYS A 83 7.53 -8.93 -2.00
C LYS A 83 7.88 -10.41 -1.86
N ASN A 84 7.40 -11.22 -2.80
CA ASN A 84 7.83 -12.61 -2.95
C ASN A 84 9.07 -12.73 -3.83
#